data_AF-A0A356AIQ4-F1
#
_entry.id   AF-A0A356AIQ4-F1
#
_cell.length_a   1.000
_cell.length_b   1.000
_cell.length_c   1.000
_cell.angle_alpha   90.00
_cell.angle_beta   90.00
_cell.angle_gamma   90.00
#
_symmetry.space_group_name_H-M   'P 1'
#
loop_
_entity.id
_entity.type
_entity.pdbx_description
1 polymer ?
#
loop_
_entity_poly.entity_id
_entity_poly.type
_entity_poly.pdbx_seq_one_letter_code
_entity_poly.pdbx_strand_id
1 'polypeptide(L)'
;MKPLMKKELLLSMHPTAPLFLLLSSMLLIPNYPYYIVFFYTGLAVFFTCLSGRENHDVFYTLMLPVAKKDIVKARYAFVILLEAAQMIAAVPFAVIRQHMPLPGNQVGMDANIALFGFAFAMLGLFNSVFFSIYYRDVNEVGKAFVWSSTAVFLFITAAEACAHIVPFVRDRLDTADPRYLSEKLAVLGIGFVIGAALTWLAFRKSVRSFERLDL
;
A
#
# COMPACT_ATOMS: atom_id res chain seq x y z
N MET A 1 -4.88 23.15 -2.16
CA MET A 1 -4.75 21.73 -1.73
C MET A 1 -5.80 21.33 -0.71
N LYS A 2 -6.04 22.15 0.33
CA LYS A 2 -7.11 21.89 1.32
C LYS A 2 -8.47 21.48 0.72
N PRO A 3 -9.04 22.14 -0.31
CA PRO A 3 -10.35 21.75 -0.85
C PRO A 3 -10.31 20.38 -1.57
N LEU A 4 -9.25 20.10 -2.34
CA LEU A 4 -9.11 18.82 -3.03
C LEU A 4 -8.90 17.66 -2.05
N MET A 5 -8.12 17.87 -0.98
CA MET A 5 -7.98 16.84 0.06
C MET A 5 -9.30 16.57 0.79
N LYS A 6 -10.07 17.63 1.10
CA LYS A 6 -11.39 17.49 1.71
C LYS A 6 -12.33 16.68 0.80
N LYS A 7 -12.28 16.91 -0.51
CA LYS A 7 -13.02 16.14 -1.51
C LYS A 7 -12.60 14.67 -1.51
N GLU A 8 -11.30 14.39 -1.54
CA GLU A 8 -10.79 13.01 -1.51
C GLU A 8 -11.30 12.25 -0.26
N LEU A 9 -11.23 12.88 0.91
CA LEU A 9 -11.65 12.25 2.17
C LEU A 9 -13.16 12.14 2.38
N LEU A 10 -13.93 13.16 1.99
CA LEU A 10 -15.37 13.22 2.31
C LEU A 10 -16.27 12.75 1.17
N LEU A 11 -15.82 12.85 -0.08
CA LEU A 11 -16.66 12.60 -1.25
C LEU A 11 -16.14 11.45 -2.12
N SER A 12 -14.82 11.31 -2.29
CA SER A 12 -14.26 10.27 -3.15
C SER A 12 -13.97 8.97 -2.42
N MET A 13 -13.58 9.02 -1.14
CA MET A 13 -13.16 7.86 -0.37
C MET A 13 -14.25 6.78 -0.36
N HIS A 14 -13.92 5.61 -0.91
CA HIS A 14 -14.86 4.49 -0.86
C HIS A 14 -15.00 3.97 0.58
N PRO A 15 -16.20 3.54 1.03
CA PRO A 15 -16.42 3.03 2.39
C PRO A 15 -15.54 1.84 2.79
N THR A 16 -15.01 1.12 1.80
CA THR A 16 -14.06 0.02 2.07
C THR A 16 -12.72 0.50 2.60
N ALA A 17 -12.31 1.75 2.38
CA ALA A 17 -11.04 2.28 2.87
C ALA A 17 -10.92 2.18 4.40
N PRO A 18 -11.83 2.77 5.20
CA PRO A 18 -11.80 2.59 6.66
C PRO A 18 -12.09 1.16 7.09
N LEU A 19 -12.93 0.40 6.37
CA LEU A 19 -13.19 -1.01 6.68
C LEU A 19 -11.92 -1.86 6.58
N PHE A 20 -11.10 -1.64 5.56
CA PHE A 20 -9.85 -2.38 5.35
C PHE A 20 -8.75 -2.01 6.35
N LEU A 21 -8.79 -0.81 6.94
CA LEU A 21 -7.96 -0.49 8.10
C LEU A 21 -8.23 -1.44 9.28
N LEU A 22 -9.50 -1.82 9.51
CA LEU A 22 -9.89 -2.76 10.57
C LEU A 22 -9.39 -4.19 10.29
N LEU A 23 -9.13 -4.54 9.02
CA LEU A 23 -8.55 -5.84 8.64
C LEU A 23 -7.08 -5.98 9.09
N SER A 24 -6.47 -4.91 9.64
CA SER A 24 -5.22 -5.01 10.39
C SER A 24 -5.27 -6.07 11.51
N SER A 25 -6.46 -6.33 12.06
CA SER A 25 -6.70 -7.39 13.04
C SER A 25 -6.39 -8.81 12.54
N MET A 26 -6.33 -9.02 11.22
CA MET A 26 -6.01 -10.32 10.62
C MET A 26 -4.56 -10.77 10.90
N LEU A 27 -3.68 -9.87 11.37
CA LEU A 27 -2.37 -10.25 11.90
C LEU A 27 -2.44 -11.18 13.10
N LEU A 28 -3.59 -11.24 13.80
CA LEU A 28 -3.82 -12.16 14.90
C LEU A 28 -4.13 -13.58 14.42
N ILE A 29 -4.50 -13.76 13.14
CA ILE A 29 -4.81 -15.08 12.60
C ILE A 29 -3.49 -15.86 12.48
N PRO A 30 -3.37 -17.03 13.12
CA PRO A 30 -2.17 -17.85 12.98
C PRO A 30 -2.08 -18.40 11.54
N ASN A 31 -0.85 -18.53 11.03
CA ASN A 31 -0.60 -19.13 9.72
C ASN A 31 -1.35 -18.44 8.57
N TYR A 32 -1.37 -17.11 8.61
CA TYR A 32 -1.94 -16.28 7.55
C TYR A 32 -0.82 -15.54 6.82
N PRO A 33 -0.88 -15.39 5.48
CA PRO A 33 0.07 -14.57 4.71
C PRO A 33 -0.12 -13.09 5.06
N TYR A 34 0.64 -12.59 6.03
CA TYR A 34 0.43 -11.28 6.63
C TYR A 34 0.59 -10.11 5.64
N TYR A 35 1.31 -10.29 4.54
CA TYR A 35 1.37 -9.27 3.49
C TYR A 35 0.02 -8.95 2.84
N ILE A 36 -0.94 -9.89 2.83
CA ILE A 36 -2.28 -9.66 2.29
C ILE A 36 -3.01 -8.57 3.09
N VAL A 37 -2.72 -8.44 4.39
CA VAL A 37 -3.28 -7.39 5.24
C VAL A 37 -2.98 -6.00 4.67
N PHE A 38 -1.76 -5.78 4.18
CA PHE A 38 -1.37 -4.53 3.54
C PHE A 38 -1.87 -4.41 2.09
N PHE A 39 -2.09 -5.52 1.39
CA PHE A 39 -2.68 -5.48 0.04
C PHE A 39 -4.11 -4.93 0.04
N TYR A 40 -4.87 -5.10 1.12
CA TYR A 40 -6.22 -4.53 1.22
C TYR A 40 -6.26 -3.01 1.06
N THR A 41 -5.22 -2.26 1.44
CA THR A 41 -5.20 -0.81 1.15
C THR A 41 -5.16 -0.54 -0.35
N GLY A 42 -4.39 -1.32 -1.12
CA GLY A 42 -4.39 -1.26 -2.58
C GLY A 42 -5.77 -1.55 -3.17
N LEU A 43 -6.52 -2.49 -2.58
CA LEU A 43 -7.90 -2.77 -2.96
C LEU A 43 -8.85 -1.59 -2.63
N ALA A 44 -8.66 -0.92 -1.49
CA ALA A 44 -9.40 0.31 -1.17
C ALA A 44 -9.09 1.45 -2.16
N VAL A 45 -7.83 1.63 -2.55
CA VAL A 45 -7.43 2.60 -3.58
C VAL A 45 -8.10 2.27 -4.91
N PHE A 46 -8.12 0.99 -5.30
CA PHE A 46 -8.82 0.53 -6.49
C PHE A 46 -10.31 0.89 -6.45
N PHE A 47 -11.04 0.53 -5.39
CA PHE A 47 -12.46 0.85 -5.29
C PHE A 47 -12.75 2.35 -5.29
N THR A 48 -11.88 3.15 -4.67
CA THR A 48 -11.97 4.62 -4.70
C THR A 48 -11.80 5.16 -6.12
N CYS A 49 -10.85 4.62 -6.90
CA CYS A 49 -10.65 5.03 -8.29
C CYS A 49 -11.75 4.50 -9.22
N LEU A 50 -12.24 3.29 -8.98
CA LEU A 50 -13.34 2.68 -9.73
C LEU A 50 -14.64 3.47 -9.54
N SER A 51 -14.99 3.79 -8.29
CA SER A 51 -16.13 4.65 -7.98
C SER A 51 -15.96 6.04 -8.59
N GLY A 52 -14.75 6.59 -8.58
CA GLY A 52 -14.42 7.84 -9.26
C GLY A 52 -14.67 7.79 -10.77
N ARG A 53 -14.37 6.65 -11.44
CA ARG A 53 -14.71 6.45 -12.85
C ARG A 53 -16.22 6.43 -13.08
N GLU A 54 -16.96 5.63 -12.30
CA GLU A 54 -18.42 5.51 -12.44
C GLU A 54 -19.13 6.85 -12.21
N ASN A 55 -18.64 7.63 -11.25
CA ASN A 55 -19.20 8.93 -10.90
C ASN A 55 -18.63 10.09 -11.73
N HIS A 56 -17.79 9.83 -12.74
CA HIS A 56 -17.13 10.85 -13.57
C HIS A 56 -16.39 11.93 -12.76
N ASP A 57 -15.81 11.52 -11.63
CA ASP A 57 -15.23 12.40 -10.62
C ASP A 57 -14.06 13.25 -11.17
N VAL A 58 -13.19 12.61 -11.97
CA VAL A 58 -12.05 13.27 -12.62
C VAL A 58 -12.53 14.31 -13.63
N PHE A 59 -13.51 13.96 -14.46
CA PHE A 59 -14.09 14.86 -15.46
C PHE A 59 -14.72 16.09 -14.81
N TYR A 60 -15.52 15.88 -13.75
CA TYR A 60 -16.08 16.98 -12.96
C TYR A 60 -14.99 17.90 -12.39
N THR A 61 -13.92 17.32 -11.86
CA THR A 61 -12.84 18.09 -11.23
C THR A 61 -12.05 18.92 -12.23
N LEU A 62 -11.94 18.48 -13.49
CA LEU A 62 -11.27 19.21 -14.55
C LEU A 62 -12.04 20.46 -15.02
N MET A 63 -13.35 20.51 -14.79
CA MET A 63 -14.17 21.70 -15.05
C MET A 63 -14.00 22.79 -13.99
N LEU A 64 -13.41 22.46 -12.84
CA LEU A 64 -13.12 23.42 -11.78
C LEU A 64 -11.83 24.20 -12.09
N PRO A 65 -11.63 25.41 -11.54
CA PRO A 65 -10.42 26.20 -11.72
C PRO A 65 -9.23 25.63 -10.91
N VAL A 66 -8.82 24.40 -11.23
CA VAL A 66 -7.73 23.66 -10.57
C VAL A 66 -6.78 23.07 -11.61
N ALA A 67 -5.48 22.99 -11.27
CA ALA A 67 -4.50 22.40 -12.18
C ALA A 67 -4.59 20.86 -12.19
N LYS A 68 -4.39 20.23 -13.36
CA LYS A 68 -4.34 18.75 -13.50
C LYS A 68 -3.39 18.09 -12.49
N LYS A 69 -2.19 18.66 -12.30
CA LYS A 69 -1.19 18.19 -11.32
C LYS A 69 -1.72 18.14 -9.88
N ASP A 70 -2.63 19.04 -9.54
CA ASP A 70 -3.16 19.16 -8.17
C ASP A 70 -4.20 18.08 -7.87
N ILE A 71 -4.92 17.62 -8.90
CA ILE A 71 -5.80 16.46 -8.83
C ILE A 71 -4.98 15.20 -8.52
N VAL A 72 -3.89 14.99 -9.28
CA VAL A 72 -2.96 13.88 -9.05
C VAL A 72 -2.37 13.95 -7.64
N LYS A 73 -1.89 15.13 -7.24
CA LYS A 73 -1.30 15.35 -5.91
C LYS A 73 -2.28 15.06 -4.78
N ALA A 74 -3.55 15.43 -4.93
CA ALA A 74 -4.58 15.15 -3.92
C ALA A 74 -4.81 13.64 -3.75
N ARG A 75 -4.96 12.90 -4.86
CA ARG A 75 -5.11 11.43 -4.83
C ARG A 75 -3.91 10.73 -4.20
N TYR A 76 -2.69 11.12 -4.58
CA TYR A 76 -1.48 10.57 -3.97
C TYR A 76 -1.39 10.84 -2.47
N ALA A 77 -1.75 12.05 -2.05
CA ALA A 77 -1.72 12.39 -0.63
C ALA A 77 -2.79 11.63 0.17
N PHE A 78 -3.97 11.38 -0.42
CA PHE A 78 -4.99 10.49 0.14
C PHE A 78 -4.46 9.05 0.29
N VAL A 79 -3.82 8.50 -0.75
CA VAL A 79 -3.26 7.14 -0.69
C VAL A 79 -2.16 7.02 0.34
N ILE A 80 -1.21 7.95 0.38
CA ILE A 80 -0.13 7.97 1.38
C ILE A 80 -0.72 8.04 2.80
N LEU A 81 -1.77 8.83 3.00
CA LEU A 81 -2.46 8.90 4.30
C LEU A 81 -3.13 7.57 4.66
N LEU A 82 -3.81 6.93 3.70
CA LEU A 82 -4.46 5.64 3.90
C LEU A 82 -3.45 4.53 4.22
N GLU A 83 -2.34 4.48 3.48
CA GLU A 83 -1.25 3.55 3.71
C GLU A 83 -0.57 3.78 5.06
N ALA A 84 -0.29 5.03 5.42
CA ALA A 84 0.24 5.35 6.75
C ALA A 84 -0.74 4.94 7.86
N ALA A 85 -2.03 5.18 7.68
CA ALA A 85 -3.06 4.75 8.63
C ALA A 85 -3.10 3.22 8.77
N GLN A 86 -2.95 2.47 7.68
CA GLN A 86 -2.84 1.00 7.73
C GLN A 86 -1.62 0.54 8.51
N MET A 87 -0.46 1.13 8.23
CA MET A 87 0.78 0.77 8.93
C MET A 87 0.64 1.03 10.42
N ILE A 88 0.06 2.17 10.82
CA ILE A 88 -0.18 2.50 12.24
C ILE A 88 -1.23 1.56 12.85
N ALA A 89 -2.33 1.28 12.15
CA ALA A 89 -3.40 0.41 12.62
C ALA A 89 -2.93 -1.04 12.84
N ALA A 90 -1.95 -1.50 12.06
CA ALA A 90 -1.36 -2.84 12.17
C ALA A 90 -0.41 -3.00 13.37
N VAL A 91 0.22 -1.92 13.86
CA VAL A 91 1.16 -1.97 15.00
C VAL A 91 0.59 -2.65 16.25
N PRO A 92 -0.58 -2.25 16.81
CA PRO A 92 -1.10 -2.88 18.02
C PRO A 92 -1.36 -4.37 17.84
N PHE A 93 -1.85 -4.80 16.67
CA PHE A 93 -2.11 -6.22 16.39
C PHE A 93 -0.82 -7.03 16.24
N ALA A 94 0.23 -6.46 15.65
CA ALA A 94 1.54 -7.10 15.60
C ALA A 94 2.12 -7.28 17.01
N VAL A 95 2.05 -6.25 17.86
CA VAL A 95 2.50 -6.34 19.26
C VAL A 95 1.72 -7.41 20.02
N ILE A 96 0.39 -7.43 19.91
CA ILE A 96 -0.46 -8.45 20.54
C ILE A 96 -0.07 -9.84 20.05
N ARG A 97 0.12 -10.03 18.73
CA ARG A 97 0.47 -11.31 18.12
C ARG A 97 1.79 -11.89 18.65
N GLN A 98 2.77 -11.04 18.96
CA GLN A 98 4.05 -11.46 19.53
C GLN A 98 3.97 -11.91 20.99
N HIS A 99 2.98 -11.42 21.75
CA HIS A 99 2.79 -11.79 23.16
C HIS A 99 1.87 -13.00 23.35
N MET A 100 1.25 -13.49 22.27
CA MET A 100 0.44 -14.71 22.31
C MET A 100 1.34 -15.95 22.42
N PRO A 101 0.95 -16.97 23.20
CA PRO A 101 1.68 -18.24 23.30
C PRO A 101 1.43 -19.12 22.07
N LEU A 102 1.67 -18.57 20.89
CA LEU A 102 1.50 -19.22 19.59
C LEU A 102 2.87 -19.33 18.92
N PRO A 103 3.12 -20.41 18.16
CA PRO A 103 4.34 -20.52 17.36
C PRO A 103 4.45 -19.37 16.35
N GLY A 104 5.64 -19.18 15.79
CA GLY A 104 5.86 -18.29 14.65
C GLY A 104 4.96 -18.66 13.47
N ASN A 105 4.76 -17.71 12.56
CA ASN A 105 3.96 -17.87 11.36
C ASN A 105 4.60 -18.93 10.45
N GLN A 106 3.90 -20.02 10.17
CA GLN A 106 4.46 -21.09 9.32
C GLN A 106 4.29 -20.79 7.83
N VAL A 107 3.34 -19.93 7.47
CA VAL A 107 3.12 -19.54 6.07
C VAL A 107 4.26 -18.66 5.57
N GLY A 108 4.81 -17.84 6.44
CA GLY A 108 5.58 -16.70 6.05
C GLY A 108 6.16 -15.98 7.24
N MET A 109 6.55 -14.72 7.04
CA MET A 109 7.24 -13.99 8.09
C MET A 109 6.33 -13.68 9.29
N ASP A 110 6.93 -13.64 10.48
CA ASP A 110 6.29 -13.22 11.71
C ASP A 110 5.80 -11.77 11.66
N ALA A 111 4.79 -11.46 12.48
CA ALA A 111 4.28 -10.10 12.67
C ALA A 111 5.28 -9.24 13.46
N ASN A 112 6.41 -8.90 12.83
CA ASN A 112 7.56 -8.23 13.43
C ASN A 112 7.98 -6.98 12.65
N ILE A 113 9.00 -6.27 13.14
CA ILE A 113 9.49 -5.02 12.52
C ILE A 113 9.89 -5.19 11.05
N ALA A 114 10.50 -6.32 10.68
CA ALA A 114 10.90 -6.56 9.29
C ALA A 114 9.68 -6.64 8.37
N LEU A 115 8.55 -7.18 8.84
CA LEU A 115 7.29 -7.26 8.07
C LEU A 115 6.83 -5.89 7.61
N PHE A 116 6.88 -4.91 8.50
CA PHE A 116 6.54 -3.53 8.17
C PHE A 116 7.50 -2.93 7.13
N GLY A 117 8.79 -3.29 7.18
CA GLY A 117 9.77 -2.87 6.18
C GLY A 117 9.43 -3.39 4.78
N PHE A 118 9.20 -4.70 4.65
CA PHE A 118 8.78 -5.27 3.37
C PHE A 118 7.41 -4.75 2.92
N ALA A 119 6.47 -4.53 3.85
CA ALA A 119 5.18 -3.93 3.54
C ALA A 119 5.29 -2.51 2.96
N PHE A 120 6.18 -1.65 3.50
CA PHE A 120 6.42 -0.32 2.91
C PHE A 120 6.91 -0.41 1.46
N ALA A 121 7.85 -1.31 1.17
CA ALA A 121 8.34 -1.52 -0.18
C ALA A 121 7.22 -2.04 -1.11
N MET A 122 6.39 -2.96 -0.62
CA MET A 122 5.24 -3.52 -1.33
C MET A 122 4.20 -2.44 -1.69
N LEU A 123 3.86 -1.55 -0.75
CA LEU A 123 2.93 -0.46 -0.97
C LEU A 123 3.46 0.53 -2.02
N GLY A 124 4.76 0.87 -1.96
CA GLY A 124 5.40 1.67 -2.99
C GLY A 124 5.41 1.00 -4.38
N LEU A 125 5.60 -0.32 -4.44
CA LEU A 125 5.50 -1.09 -5.68
C LEU A 125 4.07 -1.02 -6.25
N PHE A 126 3.05 -1.24 -5.41
CA PHE A 126 1.65 -1.09 -5.80
C PHE A 126 1.39 0.30 -6.38
N ASN A 127 1.77 1.36 -5.66
CA ASN A 127 1.60 2.75 -6.09
C ASN A 127 2.30 3.03 -7.42
N SER A 128 3.50 2.48 -7.61
CA SER A 128 4.28 2.64 -8.83
C SER A 128 3.59 2.07 -10.06
N VAL A 129 3.11 0.82 -9.94
CA VAL A 129 2.46 0.13 -11.06
C VAL A 129 1.06 0.69 -11.30
N PHE A 130 0.24 0.78 -10.25
CA PHE A 130 -1.16 1.20 -10.33
C PHE A 130 -1.29 2.59 -10.95
N PHE A 131 -0.64 3.60 -10.35
CA PHE A 131 -0.82 4.98 -10.78
C PHE A 131 -0.08 5.32 -12.08
N SER A 132 0.97 4.57 -12.44
CA SER A 132 1.59 4.69 -13.77
C SER A 132 0.62 4.34 -14.90
N ILE A 133 -0.27 3.37 -14.67
CA ILE A 133 -1.25 2.89 -15.65
C ILE A 133 -2.53 3.73 -15.54
N TYR A 134 -3.05 3.93 -14.33
CA TYR A 134 -4.28 4.67 -14.09
C TYR A 134 -4.24 6.11 -14.62
N TYR A 135 -3.14 6.84 -14.45
CA TYR A 135 -3.05 8.21 -14.96
C TYR A 135 -2.66 8.31 -16.44
N ARG A 136 -2.44 7.16 -17.11
CA ARG A 136 -2.38 7.11 -18.57
C ARG A 136 -3.79 7.07 -19.16
N ASP A 137 -4.71 6.36 -18.51
CA ASP A 137 -6.12 6.36 -18.84
C ASP A 137 -6.94 6.05 -17.58
N VAL A 138 -7.67 7.07 -17.08
CA VAL A 138 -8.48 6.97 -15.86
C VAL A 138 -9.73 6.10 -16.05
N ASN A 139 -10.08 5.75 -17.30
CA ASN A 139 -11.18 4.85 -17.62
C ASN A 139 -10.75 3.37 -17.51
N GLU A 140 -9.47 3.05 -17.66
CA GLU A 140 -8.94 1.67 -17.58
C GLU A 140 -8.50 1.27 -16.16
N VAL A 141 -9.28 1.62 -15.12
CA VAL A 141 -8.92 1.34 -13.71
C VAL A 141 -8.70 -0.16 -13.44
N GLY A 142 -9.51 -1.02 -14.07
CA GLY A 142 -9.39 -2.47 -13.93
C GLY A 142 -8.04 -3.00 -14.42
N LYS A 143 -7.52 -2.46 -15.53
CA LYS A 143 -6.20 -2.81 -16.07
C LYS A 143 -5.08 -2.38 -15.13
N ALA A 144 -5.17 -1.17 -14.57
CA ALA A 144 -4.22 -0.71 -13.56
C ALA A 144 -4.19 -1.67 -12.36
N PHE A 145 -5.36 -2.10 -11.89
CA PHE A 145 -5.47 -3.01 -10.76
C PHE A 145 -4.95 -4.43 -11.04
N VAL A 146 -5.23 -5.00 -12.21
CA VAL A 146 -4.73 -6.33 -12.58
C VAL A 146 -3.20 -6.33 -12.54
N TRP A 147 -2.55 -5.38 -13.22
CA TRP A 147 -1.09 -5.31 -13.26
C TRP A 147 -0.46 -5.02 -11.89
N SER A 148 -1.04 -4.11 -11.10
CA SER A 148 -0.53 -3.82 -9.77
C SER A 148 -0.71 -5.01 -8.82
N SER A 149 -1.83 -5.72 -8.92
CA SER A 149 -2.08 -6.94 -8.13
C SER A 149 -1.10 -8.03 -8.51
N THR A 150 -0.89 -8.29 -9.80
CA THR A 150 0.13 -9.26 -10.25
C THR A 150 1.50 -8.92 -9.69
N ALA A 151 1.93 -7.66 -9.77
CA ALA A 151 3.23 -7.24 -9.22
C ALA A 151 3.32 -7.45 -7.70
N VAL A 152 2.27 -7.11 -6.95
CA VAL A 152 2.22 -7.32 -5.50
C VAL A 152 2.22 -8.81 -5.15
N PHE A 153 1.41 -9.64 -5.81
CA PHE A 153 1.40 -11.08 -5.52
C PHE A 153 2.74 -11.75 -5.84
N LEU A 154 3.42 -11.35 -6.91
CA LEU A 154 4.80 -11.79 -7.18
C LEU A 154 5.76 -11.37 -6.06
N PHE A 155 5.62 -10.13 -5.56
CA PHE A 155 6.41 -9.67 -4.42
C PHE A 155 6.12 -10.49 -3.15
N ILE A 156 4.85 -10.75 -2.84
CA ILE A 156 4.45 -11.56 -1.68
C ILE A 156 5.05 -12.96 -1.80
N THR A 157 4.86 -13.63 -2.94
CA THR A 157 5.45 -14.97 -3.16
C THR A 157 6.96 -14.97 -2.99
N ALA A 158 7.66 -13.95 -3.50
CA ALA A 158 9.11 -13.83 -3.32
C ALA A 158 9.50 -13.58 -1.86
N ALA A 159 8.78 -12.71 -1.15
CA ALA A 159 9.06 -12.39 0.25
C ALA A 159 8.85 -13.62 1.16
N GLU A 160 7.75 -14.34 0.97
CA GLU A 160 7.48 -15.56 1.74
C GLU A 160 8.48 -16.68 1.38
N ALA A 161 8.80 -16.88 0.10
CA ALA A 161 9.84 -17.83 -0.29
C ALA A 161 11.21 -17.50 0.32
N CYS A 162 11.56 -16.20 0.39
CA CYS A 162 12.78 -15.75 1.05
C CYS A 162 12.78 -16.06 2.54
N ALA A 163 11.65 -15.94 3.24
CA ALA A 163 11.53 -16.29 4.65
C ALA A 163 11.85 -17.77 4.93
N HIS A 164 11.58 -18.66 3.97
CA HIS A 164 11.89 -20.09 4.11
C HIS A 164 13.29 -20.48 3.62
N ILE A 165 13.75 -19.88 2.52
CA ILE A 165 14.94 -20.33 1.79
C ILE A 165 16.20 -19.55 2.19
N VAL A 166 16.09 -18.24 2.41
CA VAL A 166 17.26 -17.36 2.60
C VAL A 166 17.65 -17.36 4.07
N PRO A 167 18.85 -17.87 4.46
CA PRO A 167 19.24 -18.00 5.86
C PRO A 167 19.23 -16.67 6.62
N PHE A 168 19.59 -15.57 5.96
CA PHE A 168 19.53 -14.25 6.59
C PHE A 168 18.09 -13.84 6.94
N VAL A 169 17.13 -14.10 6.06
CA VAL A 169 15.73 -13.75 6.33
C VAL A 169 15.19 -14.66 7.42
N ARG A 170 15.33 -15.99 7.26
CA ARG A 170 14.83 -16.99 8.21
C ARG A 170 15.42 -16.85 9.61
N ASP A 171 16.76 -16.78 9.71
CA ASP A 171 17.46 -16.93 10.99
C ASP A 171 17.70 -15.60 11.71
N ARG A 172 17.49 -14.46 11.02
CA ARG A 172 17.62 -13.10 11.59
C ARG A 172 16.31 -12.32 11.54
N LEU A 173 15.77 -12.09 10.34
CA LEU A 173 14.62 -11.18 10.17
C LEU A 173 13.31 -11.82 10.63
N ASP A 174 13.12 -13.11 10.40
CA ASP A 174 11.94 -13.89 10.77
C ASP A 174 12.08 -14.49 12.18
N THR A 175 12.46 -13.65 13.13
CA THR A 175 12.56 -14.02 14.54
C THR A 175 11.67 -13.12 15.37
N ALA A 176 11.30 -13.54 16.58
CA ALA A 176 10.55 -12.68 17.51
C ALA A 176 11.35 -11.41 17.87
N ASP A 177 10.67 -10.27 17.97
CA ASP A 177 11.27 -9.05 18.51
C ASP A 177 11.49 -9.21 20.02
N PRO A 178 12.58 -8.66 20.61
CA PRO A 178 13.54 -7.71 20.03
C PRO A 178 14.82 -8.35 19.46
N ARG A 179 14.84 -9.63 19.10
CA ARG A 179 16.05 -10.27 18.56
C ARG A 179 16.44 -9.67 17.20
N TYR A 180 17.73 -9.42 16.98
CA TYR A 180 18.27 -8.81 15.75
C TYR A 180 17.62 -7.48 15.37
N LEU A 181 17.33 -6.66 16.39
CA LEU A 181 16.62 -5.39 16.24
C LEU A 181 17.29 -4.45 15.25
N SER A 182 18.63 -4.37 15.25
CA SER A 182 19.40 -3.52 14.34
C SER A 182 19.15 -3.86 12.88
N GLU A 183 19.19 -5.14 12.53
CA GLU A 183 18.97 -5.63 11.17
C GLU A 183 17.52 -5.38 10.74
N LYS A 184 16.55 -5.61 11.63
CA LYS A 184 15.12 -5.37 11.36
C LYS A 184 14.80 -3.89 11.18
N LEU A 185 15.38 -3.01 12.00
CA LEU A 185 15.24 -1.55 11.85
C LEU A 185 15.90 -1.05 10.56
N ALA A 186 17.04 -1.64 10.16
CA ALA A 186 17.65 -1.34 8.86
C ALA A 186 16.72 -1.74 7.71
N VAL A 187 16.11 -2.93 7.76
CA VAL A 187 15.11 -3.37 6.77
C VAL A 187 13.89 -2.46 6.76
N LEU A 188 13.40 -2.02 7.92
CA LEU A 188 12.31 -1.05 8.03
C LEU A 188 12.67 0.27 7.32
N GLY A 189 13.86 0.81 7.61
CA GLY A 189 14.35 2.05 7.00
C GLY A 189 14.53 1.93 5.49
N ILE A 190 15.15 0.84 5.02
CA ILE A 190 15.33 0.56 3.59
C ILE A 190 13.97 0.42 2.89
N GLY A 191 13.05 -0.34 3.49
CA GLY A 191 11.70 -0.52 2.99
C GLY A 191 10.94 0.80 2.84
N PHE A 192 11.02 1.67 3.84
CA PHE A 192 10.47 3.02 3.79
C PHE A 192 11.07 3.86 2.66
N VAL A 193 12.41 3.87 2.53
CA VAL A 193 13.10 4.62 1.47
C VAL A 193 12.72 4.12 0.08
N ILE A 194 12.69 2.80 -0.12
CA ILE A 194 12.26 2.19 -1.40
C ILE A 194 10.80 2.55 -1.68
N GLY A 195 9.91 2.38 -0.69
CA GLY A 195 8.49 2.67 -0.84
C GLY A 195 8.22 4.13 -1.20
N ALA A 196 8.89 5.05 -0.52
CA ALA A 196 8.82 6.48 -0.77
C ALA A 196 9.39 6.85 -2.14
N ALA A 197 10.53 6.28 -2.52
CA ALA A 197 11.16 6.52 -3.82
C ALA A 197 10.26 6.04 -4.98
N LEU A 198 9.73 4.81 -4.88
CA LEU A 198 8.82 4.25 -5.88
C LEU A 198 7.55 5.10 -6.03
N THR A 199 6.93 5.48 -4.91
CA THR A 199 5.75 6.35 -4.89
C THR A 199 6.04 7.72 -5.49
N TRP A 200 7.19 8.32 -5.16
CA TRP A 200 7.61 9.61 -5.70
C TRP A 200 7.87 9.57 -7.21
N LEU A 201 8.55 8.54 -7.70
CA LEU A 201 8.78 8.34 -9.13
C LEU A 201 7.47 8.15 -9.88
N ALA A 202 6.55 7.37 -9.30
CA ALA A 202 5.22 7.19 -9.82
C ALA A 202 4.48 8.52 -9.94
N PHE A 203 4.48 9.32 -8.86
CA PHE A 203 3.83 10.62 -8.83
C PHE A 203 4.31 11.53 -9.97
N ARG A 204 5.64 11.65 -10.15
CA ARG A 204 6.21 12.47 -11.24
C ARG A 204 5.77 11.98 -12.61
N LYS A 205 5.68 10.66 -12.82
CA LYS A 205 5.24 10.07 -14.08
C LYS A 205 3.75 10.27 -14.30
N SER A 206 2.93 10.08 -13.26
CA SER A 206 1.49 10.26 -13.29
C SER A 206 1.08 11.69 -13.60
N VAL A 207 1.74 12.69 -13.01
CA VAL A 207 1.51 14.11 -13.35
C VAL A 207 1.77 14.34 -14.84
N ARG A 208 2.90 13.88 -15.37
CA ARG A 208 3.25 14.05 -16.80
C ARG A 208 2.27 13.35 -17.73
N SER A 209 1.86 12.12 -17.40
CA SER A 209 0.90 11.36 -18.20
C SER A 209 -0.47 12.04 -18.20
N PHE A 210 -0.94 12.47 -17.03
CA PHE A 210 -2.26 13.07 -16.87
C PHE A 210 -2.35 14.48 -17.48
N GLU A 211 -1.27 15.26 -17.45
CA GLU A 211 -1.21 16.55 -18.14
C GLU A 211 -1.39 16.41 -19.65
N ARG A 212 -0.85 15.34 -20.25
CA ARG A 212 -0.97 15.04 -21.69
C ARG A 212 -2.28 14.35 -22.06
N LEU A 213 -3.01 13.81 -21.09
CA LEU A 213 -4.27 13.14 -21.33
C LEU A 213 -5.32 14.18 -21.72
N ASP A 214 -5.89 14.01 -22.90
CA ASP A 214 -7.10 14.70 -23.34
C ASP A 214 -8.29 13.80 -22.98
N LEU A 215 -9.27 14.35 -22.25
CA LEU A 215 -10.41 13.61 -21.70
C LEU A 215 -11.71 14.04 -22.39
#